data_AF-A0A7X7U3H9-F1
#
_entry.id   AF-A0A7X7U3H9-F1
#
_cell.length_a   1.000
_cell.length_b   1.000
_cell.length_c   1.000
_cell.angle_alpha   90.00
_cell.angle_beta   90.00
_cell.angle_gamma   90.00
#
_symmetry.space_group_name_H-M   'P 1'
#
loop_
_entity.id
_entity.type
_entity.pdbx_description
1 polymer ?
#
loop_
_entity_poly.entity_id
_entity_poly.type
_entity_poly.pdbx_seq_one_letter_code
_entity_poly.pdbx_strand_id
1 'polypeptide(L)'
;MAEWTDEQFAASIRGELMNDILPFWRSRTVDERRGGFIGEMSNDLRIRDDAPKGLILNARLLWSFSAFYRHTRDERDRVLARRAYEYLITRFLDERHGGYFWELDPAGNVLDDKKK
;
A
#
# COMPACT_ATOMS: atom_id res chain seq x y z
N MET A 1 -33.94 -7.28 8.95
CA MET A 1 -33.04 -6.20 8.49
C MET A 1 -33.64 -5.67 7.19
N ALA A 2 -33.66 -4.35 6.97
CA ALA A 2 -34.14 -3.82 5.70
C ALA A 2 -33.14 -4.19 4.59
N GLU A 3 -33.60 -4.82 3.51
CA GLU A 3 -32.79 -5.05 2.33
C GLU A 3 -32.48 -3.71 1.64
N TRP A 4 -31.24 -3.52 1.25
CA TRP A 4 -30.80 -2.34 0.53
C TRP A 4 -31.07 -2.50 -0.97
N THR A 5 -31.36 -1.40 -1.66
CA THR A 5 -31.26 -1.38 -3.12
C THR A 5 -29.81 -1.42 -3.56
N ASP A 6 -29.55 -1.83 -4.80
CA ASP A 6 -28.20 -1.80 -5.40
C ASP A 6 -27.57 -0.40 -5.33
N GLU A 7 -28.38 0.65 -5.53
CA GLU A 7 -27.93 2.04 -5.43
C GLU A 7 -27.51 2.43 -4.01
N GLN A 8 -28.30 2.03 -3.00
CA GLN A 8 -27.97 2.27 -1.59
C GLN A 8 -26.69 1.53 -1.19
N PHE A 9 -26.54 0.28 -1.63
CA PHE A 9 -25.34 -0.50 -1.37
C PHE A 9 -24.10 0.07 -2.03
N ALA A 10 -24.19 0.44 -3.33
CA ALA A 10 -23.10 1.08 -4.04
C ALA A 10 -22.70 2.43 -3.42
N ALA A 11 -23.68 3.23 -2.97
CA ALA A 11 -23.45 4.48 -2.27
C ALA A 11 -22.74 4.26 -0.92
N SER A 12 -23.16 3.25 -0.15
CA SER A 12 -22.51 2.89 1.11
C SER A 12 -21.06 2.46 0.91
N ILE A 13 -20.78 1.59 -0.08
CA ILE A 13 -19.41 1.17 -0.40
C ILE A 13 -18.55 2.36 -0.82
N ARG A 14 -19.10 3.26 -1.65
CA ARG A 14 -18.39 4.48 -2.06
C ARG A 14 -18.09 5.37 -0.85
N GLY A 15 -19.04 5.51 0.07
CA GLY A 15 -18.87 6.26 1.31
C GLY A 15 -17.74 5.70 2.16
N GLU A 16 -17.76 4.39 2.42
CA GLU A 16 -16.71 3.68 3.16
C GLU A 16 -15.33 3.86 2.51
N LEU A 17 -15.27 3.67 1.19
CA LEU A 17 -14.02 3.79 0.45
C LEU A 17 -13.45 5.21 0.52
N MET A 18 -14.27 6.23 0.28
CA MET A 18 -13.80 7.61 0.12
C MET A 18 -13.59 8.34 1.45
N ASN A 19 -14.34 7.98 2.48
CA ASN A 19 -14.34 8.71 3.76
C ASN A 19 -13.60 7.99 4.88
N ASP A 20 -13.32 6.68 4.74
CA ASP A 20 -12.60 5.91 5.76
C ASP A 20 -11.33 5.26 5.18
N ILE A 21 -11.50 4.23 4.34
CA ILE A 21 -10.40 3.38 3.85
C ILE A 21 -9.33 4.23 3.15
N LEU A 22 -9.70 5.03 2.15
CA LEU A 22 -8.73 5.77 1.35
C LEU A 22 -8.01 6.86 2.18
N PRO A 23 -8.70 7.71 2.97
CA PRO A 23 -8.05 8.64 3.90
C PRO A 23 -7.09 7.95 4.89
N PHE A 24 -7.45 6.78 5.42
CA PHE A 24 -6.58 6.01 6.31
C PHE A 24 -5.27 5.64 5.62
N TRP A 25 -5.34 4.96 4.46
CA TRP A 25 -4.14 4.50 3.75
C TRP A 25 -3.26 5.68 3.30
N ARG A 26 -3.86 6.78 2.84
CA ARG A 26 -3.11 7.98 2.42
C ARG A 26 -2.30 8.63 3.54
N SER A 27 -2.83 8.61 4.77
CA SER A 27 -2.28 9.42 5.87
C SER A 27 -1.51 8.61 6.93
N ARG A 28 -1.84 7.33 7.11
CA ARG A 28 -1.31 6.52 8.22
C ARG A 28 -0.22 5.54 7.82
N THR A 29 -0.04 5.27 6.53
CA THR A 29 0.78 4.11 6.09
C THR A 29 2.06 4.49 5.37
N VAL A 30 2.27 5.78 5.10
CA VAL A 30 3.49 6.29 4.49
C VAL A 30 4.63 6.24 5.52
N ASP A 31 5.75 5.60 5.16
CA ASP A 31 6.95 5.60 5.99
C ASP A 31 7.88 6.72 5.54
N GLU A 32 7.74 7.91 6.12
CA GLU A 32 8.57 9.07 5.79
C GLU A 32 10.02 8.95 6.24
N ARG A 33 10.33 8.03 7.15
CA ARG A 33 11.70 7.87 7.67
C ARG A 33 12.55 6.99 6.75
N ARG A 34 11.97 5.94 6.18
CA ARG A 34 12.73 4.91 5.42
C ARG A 34 12.24 4.72 3.99
N GLY A 35 11.26 5.51 3.56
CA GLY A 35 10.68 5.41 2.23
C GLY A 35 9.68 4.25 2.11
N GLY A 36 8.96 4.25 0.99
CA GLY A 36 7.87 3.30 0.77
C GLY A 36 6.77 3.47 1.83
N PHE A 37 6.32 2.34 2.37
CA PHE A 37 5.23 2.26 3.34
C PHE A 37 5.65 1.48 4.59
N ILE A 38 4.99 1.73 5.72
CA ILE A 38 5.25 1.00 6.97
C ILE A 38 4.98 -0.50 6.77
N GLY A 39 5.78 -1.34 7.42
CA GLY A 39 5.63 -2.80 7.32
C GLY A 39 4.40 -3.30 8.07
N GLU A 40 4.11 -2.73 9.24
CA GLU A 40 3.00 -3.16 10.10
C GLU A 40 2.48 -2.03 11.00
N MET A 41 1.17 -2.07 11.22
CA MET A 41 0.45 -1.27 12.20
C MET A 41 -0.57 -2.17 12.91
N SER A 42 -0.65 -2.09 14.23
CA SER A 42 -1.67 -2.79 15.01
C SER A 42 -3.02 -2.07 14.98
N ASN A 43 -4.10 -2.75 15.39
CA ASN A 43 -5.46 -2.22 15.36
C ASN A 43 -5.69 -0.98 16.24
N ASP A 44 -4.81 -0.73 17.21
CA ASP A 44 -4.77 0.47 18.05
C ASP A 44 -3.87 1.59 17.47
N LEU A 45 -3.51 1.48 16.19
CA LEU A 45 -2.74 2.44 15.41
C LEU A 45 -1.28 2.61 15.85
N ARG A 46 -0.73 1.63 16.57
CA ARG A 46 0.71 1.63 16.91
C ARG A 46 1.51 1.07 15.74
N ILE A 47 2.47 1.84 15.26
CA ILE A 47 3.39 1.42 14.19
C ILE A 47 4.47 0.55 14.81
N ARG A 48 4.70 -0.62 14.23
CA ARG A 48 5.84 -1.47 14.59
C ARG A 48 7.03 -1.11 13.72
N ASP A 49 7.90 -0.27 14.28
CA ASP A 49 9.02 0.34 13.58
C ASP A 49 10.10 -0.65 13.10
N ASP A 50 10.19 -1.82 13.71
CA ASP A 50 11.11 -2.90 13.35
C ASP A 50 10.46 -3.97 12.45
N ALA A 51 9.23 -3.74 11.99
CA ALA A 51 8.53 -4.69 11.12
C ALA A 51 9.18 -4.75 9.73
N PRO A 52 9.40 -5.97 9.19
CA PRO A 52 9.81 -6.15 7.80
C PRO A 52 8.81 -5.55 6.81
N LYS A 53 9.29 -5.21 5.61
CA LYS A 53 8.47 -4.70 4.51
C LYS A 53 8.29 -5.82 3.49
N GLY A 54 7.05 -6.28 3.31
CA GLY A 54 6.71 -7.33 2.36
C GLY A 54 6.46 -6.83 0.94
N LEU A 55 6.83 -7.65 -0.05
CA LEU A 55 6.59 -7.40 -1.48
C LEU A 55 5.11 -7.21 -1.78
N ILE A 56 4.28 -8.14 -1.28
CA ILE A 56 2.85 -8.19 -1.57
C ILE A 56 2.14 -6.91 -1.09
N LEU A 57 2.51 -6.38 0.08
CA LEU A 57 1.97 -5.13 0.58
C LEU A 57 2.28 -3.97 -0.37
N ASN A 58 3.55 -3.79 -0.74
CA ASN A 58 3.97 -2.70 -1.62
C ASN A 58 3.36 -2.81 -3.03
N ALA A 59 3.27 -4.02 -3.58
CA ALA A 59 2.59 -4.28 -4.86
C ALA A 59 1.09 -3.98 -4.80
N ARG A 60 0.41 -4.35 -3.71
CA ARG A 60 -1.01 -4.00 -3.50
C ARG A 60 -1.22 -2.50 -3.39
N LEU A 61 -0.33 -1.78 -2.70
CA LEU A 61 -0.43 -0.33 -2.59
C LEU A 61 -0.19 0.36 -3.93
N LEU A 62 0.79 -0.09 -4.72
CA LEU A 62 0.96 0.37 -6.10
C LEU A 62 -0.32 0.20 -6.91
N TRP A 63 -0.89 -1.00 -6.91
CA TRP A 63 -2.12 -1.29 -7.65
C TRP A 63 -3.29 -0.42 -7.16
N SER A 64 -3.52 -0.37 -5.84
CA SER A 64 -4.63 0.35 -5.23
C SER A 64 -4.58 1.84 -5.53
N PHE A 65 -3.45 2.51 -5.27
CA PHE A 65 -3.32 3.93 -5.55
C PHE A 65 -3.36 4.24 -7.06
N SER A 66 -2.89 3.34 -7.91
CA SER A 66 -3.06 3.48 -9.36
C SER A 66 -4.54 3.40 -9.76
N ALA A 67 -5.30 2.48 -9.17
CA ALA A 67 -6.73 2.33 -9.41
C ALA A 67 -7.53 3.53 -8.88
N PHE A 68 -7.20 4.02 -7.67
CA PHE A 68 -7.83 5.19 -7.10
C PHE A 68 -7.58 6.43 -7.94
N TYR A 69 -6.34 6.70 -8.35
CA TYR A 69 -6.04 7.82 -9.22
C TYR A 69 -6.81 7.76 -10.54
N ARG A 70 -6.93 6.58 -11.16
CA ARG A 70 -7.73 6.40 -12.39
C ARG A 70 -9.20 6.80 -12.20
N HIS A 71 -9.76 6.53 -11.02
CA HIS A 71 -11.17 6.75 -10.71
C HIS A 71 -11.46 8.16 -10.18
N THR A 72 -10.64 8.67 -9.27
CA THR A 72 -10.86 9.95 -8.56
C THR A 72 -10.14 11.12 -9.22
N ARG A 73 -9.08 10.85 -9.99
CA ARG A 73 -8.13 11.86 -10.51
C ARG A 73 -7.47 12.73 -9.45
N ASP A 74 -7.45 12.25 -8.20
CA ASP A 74 -6.78 12.92 -7.10
C ASP A 74 -5.27 12.70 -7.19
N GLU A 75 -4.50 13.77 -7.44
CA GLU A 75 -3.05 13.70 -7.62
C GLU A 75 -2.31 13.11 -6.41
N ARG A 76 -2.91 13.14 -5.21
CA ARG A 76 -2.33 12.46 -4.02
C ARG A 76 -2.15 10.97 -4.26
N ASP A 77 -3.12 10.32 -4.91
CA ASP A 77 -3.03 8.89 -5.23
C ASP A 77 -1.96 8.62 -6.28
N ARG A 78 -1.79 9.52 -7.26
CA ARG A 78 -0.71 9.40 -8.25
C ARG A 78 0.67 9.46 -7.59
N VAL A 79 0.85 10.36 -6.63
CA VAL A 79 2.10 10.50 -5.87
C VAL A 79 2.37 9.23 -5.06
N LEU A 80 1.36 8.68 -4.39
CA LEU A 80 1.49 7.46 -3.60
C LEU A 80 1.73 6.21 -4.47
N ALA A 81 1.07 6.11 -5.63
CA ALA A 81 1.33 5.06 -6.60
C ALA A 81 2.78 5.12 -7.11
N ARG A 82 3.26 6.32 -7.45
CA ARG A 82 4.66 6.51 -7.87
C ARG A 82 5.64 6.13 -6.76
N ARG A 83 5.38 6.53 -5.50
CA ARG A 83 6.20 6.13 -4.35
C ARG A 83 6.28 4.62 -4.20
N ALA A 84 5.16 3.91 -4.35
CA ALA A 84 5.12 2.44 -4.29
C ALA A 84 5.94 1.81 -5.43
N TYR A 85 5.77 2.33 -6.65
CA TYR A 85 6.53 1.88 -7.82
C TYR A 85 8.04 2.07 -7.64
N GLU A 86 8.46 3.28 -7.28
CA GLU A 86 9.87 3.61 -7.04
C GLU A 86 10.46 2.70 -5.96
N TYR A 87 9.74 2.46 -4.87
CA TYR A 87 10.21 1.56 -3.81
C TYR A 87 10.36 0.11 -4.29
N LEU A 88 9.42 -0.40 -5.10
CA LEU A 88 9.51 -1.73 -5.69
C LEU A 88 10.73 -1.89 -6.58
N ILE A 89 10.95 -0.96 -7.52
CA ILE A 89 12.03 -1.08 -8.49
C ILE A 89 13.42 -0.80 -7.89
N THR A 90 13.49 -0.02 -6.80
CA THR A 90 14.77 0.33 -6.17
C THR A 90 15.18 -0.62 -5.05
N ARG A 91 14.22 -1.24 -4.35
CA ARG A 91 14.49 -2.05 -3.15
C ARG A 91 14.13 -3.51 -3.30
N PHE A 92 13.04 -3.82 -4.00
CA PHE A 92 12.58 -5.19 -4.13
C PHE A 92 13.09 -5.88 -5.40
N LEU A 93 13.41 -5.14 -6.48
CA LEU A 93 13.87 -5.72 -7.73
C LEU A 93 15.21 -6.44 -7.53
N ASP A 94 15.26 -7.73 -7.87
CA ASP A 94 16.50 -8.49 -7.96
C ASP A 94 17.12 -8.24 -9.35
N GLU A 95 17.99 -7.25 -9.46
CA GLU A 95 18.64 -6.91 -10.74
C GLU A 95 19.57 -8.03 -11.25
N ARG A 96 20.04 -8.92 -10.36
CA ARG A 96 20.98 -9.98 -10.72
C ARG A 96 20.28 -11.19 -11.35
N HIS A 97 19.13 -11.59 -10.81
CA HIS A 97 18.43 -12.79 -11.28
C HIS A 97 17.01 -12.51 -11.80
N GLY A 98 16.58 -11.25 -11.83
CA GLY A 98 15.23 -10.85 -12.18
C GLY A 98 14.19 -11.23 -11.12
N GLY A 99 12.99 -10.68 -11.26
CA GLY A 99 11.92 -10.83 -10.26
C GLY A 99 12.11 -9.92 -9.07
N TYR A 100 11.35 -10.14 -8.01
CA TYR A 100 11.36 -9.30 -6.81
C TYR A 100 11.56 -10.14 -5.55
N PHE A 101 12.36 -9.65 -4.61
CA PHE A 101 12.55 -10.24 -3.29
C PHE A 101 11.24 -10.31 -2.52
N TRP A 102 11.07 -11.31 -1.68
CA TRP A 102 9.82 -11.50 -0.93
C TRP A 102 9.66 -10.48 0.20
N GLU A 103 10.75 -10.19 0.91
CA GLU A 103 10.72 -9.37 2.11
C GLU A 103 12.03 -8.61 2.31
N LEU A 104 11.90 -7.38 2.81
CA LEU A 104 13.02 -6.52 3.20
C LEU A 104 12.99 -6.26 4.70
N ASP A 105 14.15 -6.02 5.28
CA ASP A 105 14.26 -5.46 6.62
C ASP A 105 13.67 -4.03 6.65
N PRO A 106 13.48 -3.45 7.85
CA PRO A 106 12.92 -2.11 7.96
C PRO A 106 13.74 -1.02 7.26
N ALA A 107 15.07 -1.20 7.12
CA ALA A 107 15.98 -0.29 6.44
C ALA A 107 15.99 -0.45 4.90
N GLY A 108 15.28 -1.45 4.38
CA GLY A 108 15.17 -1.72 2.95
C GLY A 108 16.27 -2.63 2.39
N ASN A 109 16.98 -3.38 3.24
CA ASN A 109 17.88 -4.44 2.82
C ASN A 109 17.14 -5.76 2.65
N VAL A 110 17.63 -6.65 1.80
CA VAL A 110 16.99 -7.95 1.54
C VAL A 110 17.00 -8.82 2.80
N LEU A 111 15.82 -9.31 3.20
CA LEU A 111 15.65 -10.23 4.33
C LEU A 111 15.25 -11.64 3.87
N ASP A 112 14.35 -11.75 2.89
CA ASP A 112 13.99 -13.02 2.23
C ASP A 112 14.05 -12.82 0.70
N ASP A 113 15.00 -13.49 0.05
CA ASP A 113 15.27 -13.37 -1.38
C ASP A 113 14.44 -14.32 -2.25
N LYS A 114 13.55 -15.12 -1.65
CA LYS A 114 12.68 -16.05 -2.37
C LYS A 114 11.74 -15.33 -3.33
N LYS A 115 11.38 -16.05 -4.39
CA LYS A 115 10.36 -15.66 -5.38
C LYS A 115 9.26 -16.71 -5.30
N LYS A 116 8.11 -16.35 -4.73
CA LYS A 116 6.96 -17.24 -4.53
C LYS A 116 5.89 -17.02 -5.59
#